data_AF-A0A936KKD8-F1
#
_entry.id   AF-A0A936KKD8-F1
#
_cell.length_a   1.000
_cell.length_b   1.000
_cell.length_c   1.000
_cell.angle_alpha   90.00
_cell.angle_beta   90.00
_cell.angle_gamma   90.00
#
_symmetry.space_group_name_H-M   'P 1'
#
loop_
_entity.id
_entity.type
_entity.pdbx_description
1 polymer ?
#
loop_
_entity_poly.entity_id
_entity_poly.type
_entity_poly.pdbx_seq_one_letter_code
_entity_poly.pdbx_strand_id
1 'polypeptide(L)'
;MLIYQKQLLFIYKIIKNEKGEESYEILSHQKDEFIKSWLRKNPDQTINDIKITEGINNEPIKTIFFENDFNVISGFNNFRAIVKIALNFYFFKRKKHSHIDRAIDFMIGKIDDIGIVQYFYPDNENLLIKNEISHILYLKGDHNQKVLYCYIELYNLHCFIVILLI
;
A
#
# COMPACT_ATOMS: atom_id res chain seq x y z
N MET A 1 23.12 12.87 -0.82
CA MET A 1 22.85 12.59 0.60
C MET A 1 21.42 13.07 0.89
N LEU A 2 20.43 12.21 0.65
CA LEU A 2 19.02 12.51 0.90
C LEU A 2 18.58 11.68 2.11
N ILE A 3 18.28 12.38 3.20
CA ILE A 3 17.77 11.81 4.44
C ILE A 3 16.32 11.40 4.18
N TYR A 4 16.08 10.11 3.90
CA TYR A 4 14.71 9.58 3.77
C TYR A 4 14.12 9.39 5.16
N GLN A 5 13.39 10.42 5.62
CA GLN A 5 12.51 10.30 6.77
C GLN A 5 11.43 9.26 6.48
N LYS A 6 11.23 8.39 7.46
CA LYS A 6 10.25 7.30 7.55
C LYS A 6 8.82 7.84 7.48
N GLN A 7 8.35 8.29 6.32
CA GLN A 7 6.97 8.71 6.12
C GLN A 7 6.11 7.49 5.80
N LEU A 8 5.28 7.11 6.78
CA LEU A 8 4.13 6.22 6.56
C LEU A 8 3.17 6.91 5.58
N LEU A 9 3.19 6.49 4.31
CA LEU A 9 2.22 6.92 3.30
C LEU A 9 0.91 6.17 3.53
N PHE A 10 0.04 6.73 4.38
CA PHE A 10 -1.34 6.28 4.52
C PHE A 10 -2.19 6.73 3.32
N ILE A 11 -3.10 5.87 2.88
CA ILE A 11 -4.06 6.17 1.80
C ILE A 11 -5.20 7.06 2.33
N TYR A 12 -5.67 6.78 3.54
CA TYR A 12 -6.60 7.62 4.30
C TYR A 12 -6.55 7.24 5.78
N LYS A 13 -7.11 8.09 6.64
CA LYS A 13 -7.27 7.85 8.08
C LYS A 13 -8.75 7.93 8.43
N ILE A 14 -9.25 6.94 9.17
CA ILE A 14 -10.62 6.91 9.67
C ILE A 14 -10.65 7.66 11.00
N ILE A 15 -11.53 8.66 11.09
CA ILE A 15 -11.78 9.43 12.30
C ILE A 15 -13.22 9.14 12.75
N LYS A 16 -13.38 8.63 13.98
CA LYS A 16 -14.69 8.42 14.60
C LYS A 16 -14.96 9.52 15.61
N ASN A 17 -16.12 10.16 15.53
CA ASN A 17 -16.54 11.11 16.54
C ASN A 17 -17.17 10.40 17.76
N GLU A 18 -17.45 11.15 18.83
CA GLU A 18 -18.06 10.65 20.07
C GLU A 18 -19.44 10.01 19.87
N LYS A 19 -20.10 10.30 18.74
CA LYS A 19 -21.40 9.72 18.34
C LYS A 19 -21.25 8.45 17.49
N GLY A 20 -20.03 8.02 17.21
CA GLY A 20 -19.73 6.84 16.39
C GLY A 20 -19.81 7.07 14.88
N GLU A 21 -20.02 8.30 14.42
CA GLU A 21 -20.03 8.62 13.00
C GLU A 21 -18.59 8.61 12.45
N GLU A 22 -18.42 8.01 11.27
CA GLU A 22 -17.14 7.89 10.60
C GLU A 22 -16.91 9.07 9.64
N SER A 23 -15.69 9.59 9.65
CA SER A 23 -15.17 10.55 8.68
C SER A 23 -13.81 10.08 8.17
N TYR A 24 -13.51 10.44 6.93
CA TYR A 24 -12.32 9.97 6.21
C TYR A 24 -11.41 11.15 5.93
N GLU A 25 -10.21 11.10 6.50
CA GLU A 25 -9.13 12.05 6.23
C GLU A 25 -8.27 11.49 5.08
N ILE A 26 -8.28 12.18 3.92
CA ILE A 26 -7.70 11.67 2.66
C ILE A 26 -6.81 12.74 2.03
N LEU A 27 -5.76 12.29 1.35
CA LEU A 27 -4.96 13.15 0.47
C LEU A 27 -5.80 13.59 -0.74
N SER A 28 -5.76 14.88 -1.08
CA SER A 28 -6.58 15.47 -2.16
C SER A 28 -6.45 14.73 -3.50
N HIS A 29 -5.24 14.33 -3.90
CA HIS A 29 -4.99 13.60 -5.14
C HIS A 29 -5.51 12.13 -5.14
N GLN A 30 -5.87 11.58 -3.99
CA GLN A 30 -6.40 10.21 -3.86
C GLN A 30 -7.93 10.17 -3.71
N LYS A 31 -8.56 11.34 -3.60
CA LYS A 31 -9.99 11.49 -3.31
C LYS A 31 -10.87 10.76 -4.33
N ASP A 32 -10.60 10.91 -5.62
CA ASP A 32 -11.43 10.31 -6.67
C ASP A 32 -11.34 8.78 -6.67
N GLU A 33 -10.14 8.23 -6.48
CA GLU A 33 -9.96 6.77 -6.37
C GLU A 33 -10.62 6.21 -5.11
N PHE A 34 -10.51 6.93 -3.99
CA PHE A 34 -11.18 6.56 -2.76
C PHE A 34 -12.70 6.54 -2.93
N ILE A 35 -13.29 7.62 -3.46
CA ILE A 35 -14.75 7.72 -3.68
C ILE A 35 -15.24 6.56 -4.55
N LYS A 36 -14.53 6.26 -5.65
CA LYS A 36 -14.86 5.12 -6.52
C LYS A 36 -14.82 3.78 -5.76
N SER A 37 -13.79 3.55 -4.95
CA SER A 37 -13.66 2.32 -4.16
C SER A 37 -14.76 2.21 -3.11
N TRP A 38 -15.11 3.33 -2.46
CA TRP A 38 -16.14 3.39 -1.43
C TRP A 38 -17.55 3.17 -1.98
N LEU A 39 -17.90 3.81 -3.11
CA LEU A 39 -19.20 3.63 -3.77
C LEU A 39 -19.40 2.19 -4.27
N ARG A 40 -18.32 1.54 -4.74
CA ARG A 40 -18.39 0.12 -5.14
C ARG A 40 -18.77 -0.79 -3.96
N LYS A 41 -18.44 -0.41 -2.73
CA LYS A 41 -18.73 -1.19 -1.52
C LYS A 41 -20.05 -0.82 -0.87
N ASN A 42 -20.50 0.41 -1.07
CA ASN A 42 -21.77 0.93 -0.55
C ASN A 42 -22.66 1.34 -1.73
N PRO A 43 -23.16 0.36 -2.52
CA PRO A 43 -23.89 0.65 -3.77
C PRO A 43 -25.21 1.41 -3.54
N ASP A 44 -25.79 1.30 -2.34
CA ASP A 44 -27.03 1.99 -1.96
C ASP A 44 -26.79 3.43 -1.44
N GLN A 45 -25.52 3.86 -1.32
CA GLN A 45 -25.15 5.17 -0.81
C GLN A 45 -24.62 6.07 -1.94
N THR A 46 -24.66 7.37 -1.69
CA THR A 46 -24.22 8.42 -2.61
C THR A 46 -23.00 9.15 -2.07
N ILE A 47 -22.35 9.96 -2.91
CA ILE A 47 -21.18 10.76 -2.51
C ILE A 47 -21.51 11.70 -1.33
N ASN A 48 -22.76 12.16 -1.23
CA ASN A 48 -23.22 13.05 -0.16
C ASN A 48 -23.24 12.38 1.22
N ASP A 49 -23.25 11.05 1.25
CA ASP A 49 -23.23 10.27 2.49
C ASP A 49 -21.81 10.14 3.07
N ILE A 50 -20.79 10.54 2.30
CA ILE A 50 -19.38 10.46 2.70
C ILE A 50 -18.93 11.77 3.35
N LYS A 51 -18.58 11.72 4.64
CA LYS A 51 -17.87 12.82 5.32
C LYS A 51 -16.38 12.72 5.02
N ILE A 52 -15.92 13.38 3.97
CA ILE A 52 -14.49 13.50 3.63
C ILE A 52 -13.97 14.82 4.17
N THR A 53 -12.94 14.74 5.00
CA THR A 53 -12.08 15.87 5.32
C THR A 53 -10.81 15.73 4.49
N GLU A 54 -10.48 16.73 3.69
CA GLU A 54 -9.17 16.76 3.06
C GLU A 54 -8.14 16.97 4.18
N GLY A 55 -7.23 16.02 4.32
CA GLY A 55 -6.14 16.13 5.30
C GLY A 55 -5.26 17.30 4.88
N ILE A 56 -5.43 18.46 5.52
CA ILE A 56 -4.45 19.53 5.47
C ILE A 56 -3.31 19.05 6.37
N ASN A 57 -2.39 18.27 5.81
CA ASN A 57 -1.09 18.13 6.44
C ASN A 57 -0.46 19.53 6.41
N ASN A 58 -0.51 20.23 7.54
CA ASN A 58 0.23 21.48 7.77
C ASN A 58 1.74 21.23 7.83
N GLU A 59 2.17 19.97 7.93
CA GLU A 59 3.50 19.58 7.49
C GLU A 59 3.44 19.35 5.98
N PRO A 60 4.35 19.93 5.18
CA PRO A 60 4.35 19.68 3.76
C PRO A 60 4.40 18.16 3.57
N ILE A 61 3.33 17.60 3.00
CA ILE A 61 3.45 16.33 2.29
C ILE A 61 4.50 16.65 1.25
N LYS A 62 5.75 16.27 1.54
CA LYS A 62 6.74 16.07 0.52
C LYS A 62 6.21 14.87 -0.25
N THR A 63 5.23 15.11 -1.11
CA THR A 63 5.02 14.27 -2.27
C THR A 63 6.39 14.23 -2.88
N ILE A 64 7.04 13.06 -2.81
CA ILE A 64 8.39 12.89 -3.33
C ILE A 64 8.21 12.91 -4.85
N PHE A 65 8.13 14.12 -5.39
CA PHE A 65 8.27 14.39 -6.80
C PHE A 65 9.74 14.21 -7.09
N PHE A 66 10.06 13.06 -7.68
CA PHE A 66 11.35 12.93 -8.31
C PHE A 66 11.30 13.81 -9.56
N GLU A 67 12.29 14.68 -9.74
CA GLU A 67 12.41 15.53 -10.95
C GLU A 67 12.39 14.71 -12.26
N ASN A 68 12.58 13.39 -12.14
CA ASN A 68 12.66 12.42 -13.23
C ASN A 68 11.35 11.64 -13.47
N ASP A 69 10.19 12.15 -13.03
CA ASP A 69 8.87 11.51 -13.17
C ASP A 69 8.67 10.15 -12.45
N PHE A 70 9.62 9.69 -11.64
CA PHE A 70 9.49 8.47 -10.83
C PHE A 70 8.67 8.67 -9.55
N ASN A 71 7.48 9.24 -9.69
CA ASN A 71 6.62 9.59 -8.57
C ASN A 71 6.28 8.40 -7.66
N VAL A 72 5.95 8.71 -6.41
CA VAL A 72 5.46 7.72 -5.44
C VAL A 72 4.27 6.95 -6.02
N ILE A 73 4.42 5.63 -6.17
CA ILE A 73 3.31 4.72 -6.47
C ILE A 73 2.33 4.79 -5.30
N SER A 74 1.10 5.22 -5.57
CA SER A 74 0.05 5.37 -4.57
C SER A 74 -1.32 5.03 -5.16
N GLY A 75 -2.35 4.95 -4.33
CA GLY A 75 -3.71 4.61 -4.79
C GLY A 75 -4.00 3.10 -4.78
N PHE A 76 -5.28 2.77 -4.60
CA PHE A 76 -5.70 1.38 -4.37
C PHE A 76 -5.40 0.46 -5.55
N ASN A 77 -5.56 0.94 -6.77
CA ASN A 77 -5.33 0.11 -7.95
C ASN A 77 -3.86 -0.28 -8.10
N ASN A 78 -2.96 0.67 -7.84
CA ASN A 78 -1.53 0.43 -7.88
C ASN A 78 -1.10 -0.51 -6.76
N PHE A 79 -1.59 -0.31 -5.55
CA PHE A 79 -1.34 -1.19 -4.42
C PHE A 79 -1.87 -2.62 -4.65
N ARG A 80 -3.05 -2.77 -5.25
CA ARG A 80 -3.56 -4.09 -5.67
C ARG A 80 -2.65 -4.75 -6.71
N ALA A 81 -2.07 -3.98 -7.63
CA ALA A 81 -1.09 -4.49 -8.58
C ALA A 81 0.18 -4.99 -7.87
N ILE A 82 0.71 -4.26 -6.88
CA ILE A 82 1.84 -4.71 -6.06
C ILE A 82 1.50 -6.01 -5.30
N VAL A 83 0.31 -6.09 -4.70
CA VAL A 83 -0.15 -7.31 -4.02
C VAL A 83 -0.30 -8.48 -4.99
N LYS A 84 -0.74 -8.24 -6.23
CA LYS A 84 -0.79 -9.25 -7.29
C LYS A 84 0.60 -9.81 -7.63
N ILE A 85 1.64 -8.97 -7.65
CA ILE A 85 3.03 -9.42 -7.84
C ILE A 85 3.42 -10.37 -6.70
N ALA A 86 3.16 -9.99 -5.44
CA ALA A 86 3.46 -10.82 -4.27
C ALA A 86 2.73 -12.17 -4.31
N LEU A 87 1.43 -12.16 -4.61
CA LEU A 87 0.60 -13.36 -4.71
C LEU A 87 1.07 -14.29 -5.82
N ASN A 88 1.37 -13.77 -7.00
CA ASN A 88 1.91 -14.56 -8.11
C ASN A 88 3.23 -15.24 -7.72
N PHE A 89 4.13 -14.50 -7.06
CA PHE A 89 5.40 -15.05 -6.60
C PHE A 89 5.21 -16.11 -5.50
N TYR A 90 4.28 -15.87 -4.57
CA TYR A 90 3.89 -16.85 -3.56
C TYR A 90 3.37 -18.14 -4.18
N PHE A 91 2.44 -18.06 -5.15
CA PHE A 91 1.90 -19.23 -5.83
C PHE A 91 2.96 -19.98 -6.61
N PHE A 92 3.87 -19.26 -7.28
CA PHE A 92 5.02 -19.85 -7.94
C PHE A 92 5.91 -20.66 -6.98
N LYS A 93 6.15 -20.14 -5.76
CA LYS A 93 7.04 -20.79 -4.77
C LYS A 93 6.37 -21.91 -3.96
N ARG A 94 5.14 -21.72 -3.50
CA ARG A 94 4.50 -22.59 -2.49
C ARG A 94 3.40 -23.50 -3.04
N LYS A 95 2.86 -23.21 -4.24
CA LYS A 95 1.78 -23.97 -4.91
C LYS A 95 0.56 -24.30 -4.02
N LYS A 96 0.28 -23.52 -2.97
CA LYS A 96 -0.80 -23.76 -2.00
C LYS A 96 -1.57 -22.48 -1.70
N HIS A 97 -2.89 -22.58 -1.55
CA HIS A 97 -3.79 -21.44 -1.32
C HIS A 97 -4.06 -21.11 0.16
N SER A 98 -3.50 -21.86 1.11
CA SER A 98 -3.93 -21.76 2.51
C SER A 98 -3.54 -20.43 3.17
N HIS A 99 -4.53 -19.74 3.73
CA HIS A 99 -4.44 -18.60 4.65
C HIS A 99 -4.01 -17.25 4.06
N ILE A 100 -4.08 -17.07 2.73
CA ILE A 100 -3.76 -15.78 2.08
C ILE A 100 -5.01 -15.02 1.58
N ASP A 101 -6.20 -15.40 2.06
CA ASP A 101 -7.48 -14.88 1.59
C ASP A 101 -7.60 -13.37 1.76
N ARG A 102 -7.04 -12.82 2.85
CA ARG A 102 -7.02 -11.37 3.08
C ARG A 102 -6.29 -10.62 1.96
N ALA A 103 -5.12 -11.10 1.54
CA ALA A 103 -4.36 -10.49 0.45
C ALA A 103 -5.08 -10.65 -0.90
N ILE A 104 -5.74 -11.80 -1.13
CA ILE A 104 -6.55 -12.04 -2.33
C ILE A 104 -7.74 -11.09 -2.38
N ASP A 105 -8.48 -10.96 -1.28
CA ASP A 105 -9.66 -10.10 -1.17
C ASP A 105 -9.30 -8.63 -1.36
N PHE A 106 -8.12 -8.19 -0.89
CA PHE A 106 -7.62 -6.87 -1.18
C PHE A 106 -7.30 -6.68 -2.66
N MET A 107 -6.55 -7.61 -3.26
CA MET A 107 -6.17 -7.57 -4.68
C MET A 107 -7.40 -7.43 -5.59
N ILE A 108 -8.46 -8.19 -5.34
CA ILE A 108 -9.70 -8.14 -6.13
C ILE A 108 -10.64 -6.99 -5.74
N GLY A 109 -10.30 -6.24 -4.68
CA GLY A 109 -11.03 -5.06 -4.24
C GLY A 109 -12.27 -5.33 -3.39
N LYS A 110 -12.39 -6.52 -2.79
CA LYS A 110 -13.41 -6.80 -1.77
C LYS A 110 -13.13 -6.04 -0.48
N ILE A 111 -11.87 -5.89 -0.09
CA ILE A 111 -11.44 -5.10 1.08
C ILE A 111 -10.47 -3.99 0.68
N ASP A 112 -10.46 -2.90 1.47
CA ASP A 112 -9.48 -1.80 1.36
C ASP A 112 -8.76 -1.75 2.70
N ASP A 113 -7.68 -2.52 2.79
CA ASP A 113 -6.87 -2.62 4.00
C ASP A 113 -5.49 -2.03 3.73
N ILE A 114 -5.23 -0.90 4.37
CA ILE A 114 -3.98 -0.13 4.24
C ILE A 114 -2.80 -0.88 4.88
N GLY A 115 -3.06 -1.88 5.73
CA GLY A 115 -2.02 -2.69 6.37
C GLY A 115 -1.36 -3.74 5.45
N ILE A 116 -1.96 -4.06 4.30
CA ILE A 116 -1.48 -5.17 3.45
C ILE A 116 -0.22 -4.82 2.67
N VAL A 117 -0.07 -3.56 2.24
CA VAL A 117 1.10 -3.13 1.46
C VAL A 117 1.61 -1.80 1.97
N GLN A 118 2.93 -1.74 2.19
CA GLN A 118 3.59 -0.55 2.71
C GLN A 118 4.92 -0.35 2.01
N TYR A 119 5.33 0.91 1.87
CA TYR A 119 6.70 1.23 1.49
C TYR A 119 7.65 0.80 2.61
N PHE A 120 8.75 0.16 2.21
CA PHE A 120 9.80 -0.25 3.13
C PHE A 120 11.15 -0.17 2.42
N TYR A 121 11.95 0.83 2.78
CA TYR A 121 13.31 0.98 2.31
C TYR A 121 14.27 0.41 3.35
N PRO A 122 15.03 -0.65 3.04
CA PRO A 122 16.02 -1.18 3.97
C PRO A 122 17.15 -0.16 4.18
N ASP A 123 17.68 -0.07 5.40
CA ASP A 123 18.75 0.87 5.77
C ASP A 123 20.09 0.61 5.04
N ASN A 124 20.24 -0.55 4.38
CA ASN A 124 21.43 -0.94 3.67
C ASN A 124 21.21 -0.87 2.15
N GLU A 125 21.84 0.11 1.49
CA GLU A 125 21.84 0.35 0.04
C GLU A 125 22.59 -0.75 -0.78
N ASN A 126 23.11 -1.78 -0.10
CA ASN A 126 24.18 -2.66 -0.63
C ASN A 126 23.70 -3.82 -1.53
N LEU A 127 22.43 -3.88 -1.92
CA LEU A 127 21.95 -4.93 -2.83
C LEU A 127 22.19 -4.59 -4.32
N LEU A 128 22.60 -3.35 -4.63
CA LEU A 128 22.68 -2.87 -6.00
C LEU A 128 24.08 -3.05 -6.59
N ILE A 129 24.17 -3.84 -7.65
CA ILE A 129 25.32 -3.85 -8.54
C ILE A 129 25.28 -2.55 -9.35
N LYS A 130 26.39 -1.79 -9.38
CA LYS A 130 26.48 -0.55 -10.17
C LYS A 130 26.10 -0.82 -11.63
N ASN A 131 25.25 0.06 -12.18
CA ASN A 131 24.75 0.05 -13.57
C ASN A 131 23.80 -1.11 -13.95
N GLU A 132 23.18 -1.77 -12.97
CA GLU A 132 22.14 -2.76 -13.24
C GLU A 132 20.78 -2.27 -12.72
N ILE A 133 19.71 -2.43 -13.51
CA ILE A 133 18.33 -2.26 -13.05
C ILE A 133 17.85 -3.64 -12.62
N SER A 134 17.52 -3.81 -11.34
CA SER A 134 17.07 -5.07 -10.79
C SER A 134 15.65 -4.98 -10.23
N HIS A 135 15.01 -6.14 -10.14
CA HIS A 135 13.77 -6.34 -9.41
C HIS A 135 14.00 -7.46 -8.39
N ILE A 136 13.67 -7.21 -7.13
CA ILE A 136 13.85 -8.20 -6.06
C ILE A 136 12.48 -8.64 -5.58
N LEU A 137 12.27 -9.96 -5.51
CA LEU A 137 11.11 -10.57 -4.86
C LEU A 137 11.61 -11.52 -3.80
N TYR A 138 11.30 -11.25 -2.53
CA TYR A 138 11.77 -12.03 -1.40
C TYR A 138 10.61 -12.40 -0.47
N LEU A 139 10.26 -13.69 -0.45
CA LEU A 139 9.19 -14.25 0.37
C LEU A 139 9.77 -14.81 1.66
N LYS A 140 9.31 -14.31 2.81
CA LYS A 140 9.78 -14.75 4.12
C LYS A 140 8.62 -14.92 5.10
N GLY A 141 8.67 -16.03 5.84
CA GLY A 141 7.78 -16.27 6.97
C GLY A 141 8.53 -16.06 8.28
N ASP A 142 7.86 -15.47 9.25
CA ASP A 142 8.29 -15.42 10.64
C ASP A 142 7.33 -16.28 11.48
N HIS A 143 7.82 -17.41 11.97
CA HIS A 143 7.04 -18.33 12.78
C HIS A 143 6.67 -17.78 14.16
N ASN A 144 7.52 -16.91 14.74
CA ASN A 144 7.28 -16.34 16.06
C ASN A 144 6.16 -15.30 15.98
N GLN A 145 6.17 -14.49 14.93
CA GLN A 145 5.12 -13.49 14.69
C GLN A 145 3.91 -14.05 13.93
N LYS A 146 3.99 -15.29 13.43
CA LYS A 146 2.99 -15.94 12.57
C LYS A 146 2.68 -15.15 11.28
N VAL A 147 3.63 -14.36 10.81
CA VAL A 147 3.45 -13.51 9.61
C VAL A 147 4.15 -14.14 8.41
N LEU A 148 3.51 -14.06 7.24
CA LEU A 148 4.15 -14.28 5.94
C LEU A 148 4.14 -12.98 5.16
N TYR A 149 5.29 -12.55 4.67
CA TYR A 149 5.40 -11.33 3.87
C TYR A 149 6.29 -11.52 2.64
N CYS A 150 6.07 -10.66 1.66
CA CYS A 150 6.85 -10.55 0.44
C CYS A 150 7.46 -9.15 0.38
N TYR A 151 8.79 -9.07 0.44
CA TYR A 151 9.52 -7.87 0.07
C TYR A 151 9.59 -7.78 -1.46
N ILE A 152 9.33 -6.60 -2.00
CA ILE A 152 9.34 -6.30 -3.42
C ILE A 152 10.17 -5.06 -3.65
N GLU A 153 11.14 -5.14 -4.56
CA GLU A 153 11.88 -4.00 -5.07
C GLU A 153 11.64 -3.89 -6.57
N LEU A 154 11.22 -2.71 -7.03
CA LEU A 154 11.01 -2.42 -8.43
C LEU A 154 11.98 -1.35 -8.92
N TYR A 155 12.72 -1.68 -9.98
CA TYR A 155 13.65 -0.76 -10.66
C TYR A 155 14.70 -0.15 -9.72
N ASN A 156 15.09 -0.87 -8.67
CA ASN A 156 15.96 -0.37 -7.59
C ASN A 156 15.46 0.88 -6.86
N LEU A 157 14.18 1.23 -7.00
CA LEU A 157 13.64 2.51 -6.55
C LEU A 157 12.43 2.38 -5.65
N HIS A 158 11.50 1.47 -5.95
CA HIS A 158 10.29 1.32 -5.15
C HIS A 158 10.34 0.03 -4.36
N CYS A 159 10.50 0.16 -3.05
CA CYS A 159 10.62 -0.95 -2.12
C CYS A 159 9.33 -1.09 -1.29
N PHE A 160 8.72 -2.27 -1.29
CA PHE A 160 7.48 -2.58 -0.60
C PHE A 160 7.60 -3.82 0.27
N ILE A 161 6.85 -3.84 1.37
CA ILE A 161 6.47 -5.07 2.07
C ILE A 161 4.99 -5.32 1.81
N VAL A 162 4.68 -6.54 1.36
CA VAL A 162 3.31 -7.05 1.24
C VAL A 162 3.09 -8.13 2.29
N ILE A 163 2.11 -7.94 3.17
CA ILE A 163 1.68 -8.94 4.15
C ILE A 163 0.70 -9.91 3.48
N LEU A 164 1.05 -11.19 3.45
CA LEU A 164 0.26 -12.26 2.85
C LEU A 164 -0.56 -13.05 3.89
N LEU A 165 0.02 -13.26 5.08
CA LEU A 165 -0.61 -13.96 6.21
C LEU A 165 -0.35 -13.19 7.51
N ILE A 166 -1.39 -13.10 8.34
CA ILE A 166 -1.37 -12.72 9.76
C ILE A 166 -2.16 -13.78 10.52
#